data_AF-A0A4Y2RDG5-F1
#
_entry.id   AF-A0A4Y2RDG5-F1
#
_cell.length_a   1.000
_cell.length_b   1.000
_cell.length_c   1.000
_cell.angle_alpha   90.00
_cell.angle_beta   90.00
_cell.angle_gamma   90.00
#
_symmetry.space_group_name_H-M   'P 1'
#
loop_
_entity.id
_entity.type
_entity.pdbx_description
1 polymer ?
#
loop_
_entity_poly.entity_id
_entity_poly.type
_entity_poly.pdbx_seq_one_letter_code
_entity_poly.pdbx_strand_id
1 'polypeptide(L)'
;MNSILLMYLTVPVFLAAVFTSVAQEVQEVTDFYSFGSKLLNQTHIKIVVFIGEYIYCASFLQFPCLIALSFCVLIHRYGLILRQFNVYLRSMNIQTKYADYIDVLRNYNIIEEKIHLLKRSLSLPLFIVLLNGFFALYTVLSLSMYNDFRPYIMIEMGCNAFSGVFLLSSLTIFASGIPHYISEIKNTAAFLIEEHQLSEFNRDKEIRILERIEKKDLIYLSACGLVDFKKSFLLTAFGTFLTYGLLIMHLN
;
A
#
# COMPACT_ATOMS: atom_id res chain seq x y z
N MET A 1 0.33 12.11 -12.42
CA MET A 1 1.43 11.63 -11.55
C MET A 1 2.29 12.79 -11.04
N ASN A 2 2.66 13.77 -11.87
CA ASN A 2 3.46 14.94 -11.44
C ASN A 2 2.79 15.81 -10.37
N SER A 3 1.48 16.06 -10.45
CA SER A 3 0.79 16.91 -9.46
C SER A 3 0.73 16.29 -8.06
N ILE A 4 0.63 14.96 -7.96
CA ILE A 4 0.61 14.22 -6.69
C ILE A 4 2.00 14.24 -6.05
N LEU A 5 3.05 14.06 -6.87
CA LEU A 5 4.43 14.08 -6.41
C LEU A 5 4.84 15.47 -5.93
N LEU A 6 4.38 16.53 -6.62
CA LEU A 6 4.57 17.92 -6.22
C LEU A 6 3.87 18.20 -4.88
N MET A 7 2.62 17.76 -4.73
CA MET A 7 1.85 17.89 -3.49
C MET A 7 2.56 17.23 -2.30
N TYR A 8 3.09 16.01 -2.49
CA TYR A 8 3.87 15.30 -1.45
C TYR A 8 5.19 15.98 -1.09
N LEU A 9 5.78 16.74 -2.00
CA LEU A 9 7.00 17.53 -1.74
C LEU A 9 6.70 18.83 -1.00
N THR A 10 5.55 19.45 -1.25
CA THR A 10 5.15 20.72 -0.62
C THR A 10 4.53 20.55 0.75
N VAL A 11 3.88 19.41 1.03
CA VAL A 11 3.18 19.14 2.29
C VAL A 11 4.12 19.14 3.52
N PRO A 12 5.32 18.53 3.50
CA PRO A 12 6.25 18.57 4.63
C PRO A 12 6.78 19.98 4.92
N VAL A 13 6.98 20.79 3.89
CA VAL A 13 7.41 22.20 4.03
C VAL A 13 6.31 23.02 4.68
N PHE A 14 5.07 22.83 4.26
CA PHE A 14 3.92 23.50 4.86
C PHE A 14 3.70 23.06 6.31
N LEU A 15 3.80 21.76 6.60
CA LEU A 15 3.68 21.22 7.95
C LEU A 15 4.78 21.73 8.88
N ALA A 16 6.04 21.75 8.43
CA ALA A 16 7.14 22.32 9.21
C ALA A 16 6.94 23.83 9.47
N ALA A 17 6.40 24.58 8.50
CA ALA A 17 6.09 26.00 8.68
C ALA A 17 4.95 26.23 9.70
N VAL A 18 3.88 25.43 9.64
CA VAL A 18 2.79 25.49 10.61
C VAL A 18 3.28 25.07 12.00
N PHE A 19 4.03 23.97 12.10
CA PHE A 19 4.58 23.49 13.36
C PHE A 19 5.50 24.52 14.01
N THR A 20 6.41 25.14 13.25
CA THR A 20 7.30 26.18 13.79
C THR A 20 6.57 27.45 14.20
N SER A 21 5.45 27.78 13.56
CA SER A 21 4.60 28.89 13.97
C SER A 21 3.86 28.63 15.29
N VAL A 22 3.50 27.37 15.55
CA VAL A 22 2.73 26.94 16.73
C VAL A 22 3.65 26.57 17.91
N ALA A 23 4.81 25.97 17.64
CA ALA A 23 5.80 25.57 18.64
C ALA A 23 6.59 26.75 19.24
N GLN A 24 6.39 27.96 18.71
CA GLN A 24 7.08 29.17 19.13
C GLN A 24 6.82 29.56 20.60
N GLU A 25 5.78 29.00 21.21
CA GLU A 25 5.36 29.30 22.59
C GLU A 25 5.87 28.30 23.63
N VAL A 26 6.60 27.24 23.23
CA VAL A 26 6.90 26.10 24.11
C VAL A 26 8.40 25.84 24.24
N GLN A 27 8.93 26.13 25.43
CA GLN A 27 10.36 26.04 25.77
C GLN A 27 10.96 24.63 25.63
N GLU A 28 10.16 23.58 25.86
CA GLU A 28 10.59 22.18 25.76
C GLU A 28 10.96 21.76 24.32
N VAL A 29 10.26 22.30 23.32
CA VAL A 29 10.51 21.99 21.91
C VAL A 29 11.82 22.64 21.43
N THR A 30 12.09 23.86 21.93
CA THR A 30 13.34 24.55 21.64
C THR A 30 14.53 23.85 22.27
N ASP A 31 14.40 23.25 23.45
CA ASP A 31 15.48 22.50 24.11
C ASP A 31 15.78 21.16 23.42
N PHE A 32 14.74 20.46 22.90
CA PHE A 32 14.90 19.22 22.13
C PHE A 32 15.70 19.45 20.84
N TYR A 33 15.28 20.43 20.03
CA TYR A 33 15.92 20.69 18.73
C TYR A 33 17.26 21.44 18.83
N SER A 34 17.49 22.18 19.92
CA SER A 34 18.77 22.85 20.17
C SER A 34 19.79 21.97 20.90
N PHE A 35 19.44 20.70 21.21
CA PHE A 35 20.27 19.77 22.00
C PHE A 35 20.74 20.38 23.33
N GLY A 36 19.89 21.19 23.97
CA GLY A 36 20.21 21.90 25.22
C GLY A 36 21.20 23.07 25.08
N SER A 37 21.53 23.49 23.86
CA SER A 37 22.36 24.68 23.64
C SER A 37 21.55 25.95 23.87
N LYS A 38 22.02 26.81 24.79
CA LYS A 38 21.40 28.12 25.08
C LYS A 38 21.69 29.10 23.94
N LEU A 39 20.95 28.99 22.84
CA LEU A 39 21.00 29.95 21.74
C LEU A 39 20.38 31.27 22.20
N LEU A 40 21.17 32.35 22.22
CA LEU A 40 20.72 33.68 22.67
C LEU A 40 19.78 34.39 21.69
N ASN A 41 19.76 33.96 20.42
CA ASN A 41 19.04 34.65 19.34
C ASN A 41 17.79 33.86 18.91
N GLN A 42 16.62 34.45 19.11
CA GLN A 42 15.32 33.86 18.75
C GLN A 42 15.21 33.48 17.27
N THR A 43 15.86 34.24 16.37
CA THR A 43 15.85 33.94 14.92
C THR A 43 16.60 32.66 14.58
N HIS A 44 17.71 32.37 15.25
CA HIS A 44 18.48 31.14 15.02
C HIS A 44 17.74 29.91 15.55
N ILE A 45 17.07 30.04 16.70
CA ILE A 45 16.23 28.96 17.25
C ILE A 45 15.12 28.58 16.27
N LYS A 46 14.42 29.57 15.68
CA LYS A 46 13.36 29.31 14.69
C LYS A 46 13.86 28.53 13.48
N ILE A 47 15.03 28.89 12.96
CA ILE A 47 15.63 28.21 11.81
C ILE A 47 15.99 26.77 12.16
N VAL A 48 16.59 26.54 13.33
CA VAL A 48 16.98 25.19 13.78
C VAL A 48 15.76 24.30 14.00
N VAL A 49 14.71 24.80 14.68
CA VAL A 49 13.45 24.06 14.87
C VAL A 49 12.79 23.76 13.53
N PHE A 50 12.80 24.70 12.58
CA PHE A 50 12.24 24.48 11.24
C PHE A 50 13.00 23.41 10.46
N ILE A 51 14.33 23.45 10.46
CA ILE A 51 15.14 22.43 9.79
C ILE A 51 14.95 21.07 10.46
N GLY A 52 14.94 21.01 11.79
CA GLY A 52 14.72 19.77 12.54
C GLY A 52 13.37 19.15 12.25
N GLU A 53 12.30 19.92 12.34
CA GLU A 53 10.94 19.47 12.07
C GLU A 53 10.76 19.07 10.60
N TYR A 54 11.36 19.81 9.66
CA TYR A 54 11.37 19.44 8.26
C TYR A 54 12.06 18.10 8.03
N ILE A 55 13.23 17.87 8.65
CA ILE A 55 13.94 16.58 8.56
C ILE A 55 13.10 15.45 9.16
N TYR A 56 12.43 15.71 10.29
CA TYR A 56 11.53 14.75 10.94
C TYR A 56 10.34 14.40 10.03
N CYS A 57 9.59 15.41 9.56
CA CYS A 57 8.47 15.23 8.65
C CYS A 57 8.90 14.55 7.33
N ALA A 58 10.05 14.90 6.77
CA ALA A 58 10.56 14.24 5.57
C ALA A 58 10.87 12.76 5.86
N SER A 59 11.63 12.47 6.91
CA SER A 59 12.12 11.13 7.24
C SER A 59 11.00 10.16 7.65
N PHE A 60 10.08 10.60 8.52
CA PHE A 60 9.07 9.73 9.11
C PHE A 60 7.74 9.75 8.35
N LEU A 61 7.40 10.85 7.67
CA LEU A 61 6.15 10.97 6.92
C LEU A 61 6.38 10.75 5.42
N GLN A 62 7.29 11.50 4.82
CA GLN A 62 7.41 11.57 3.37
C GLN A 62 8.05 10.30 2.78
N PHE A 63 9.17 9.84 3.35
CA PHE A 63 9.89 8.67 2.84
C PHE A 63 9.04 7.39 2.86
N PRO A 64 8.40 6.99 3.97
CA PRO A 64 7.56 5.79 3.98
C PRO A 64 6.38 5.87 3.03
N CYS A 65 5.74 7.05 2.90
CA CYS A 65 4.66 7.26 1.94
C CYS A 65 5.13 7.16 0.49
N LEU A 66 6.32 7.71 0.16
CA LEU A 66 6.89 7.59 -1.19
C LEU A 66 7.26 6.14 -1.53
N ILE A 67 7.81 5.40 -0.56
CA ILE A 67 8.12 3.98 -0.72
C ILE A 67 6.83 3.18 -0.96
N ALA A 68 5.80 3.41 -0.14
CA ALA A 68 4.51 2.75 -0.28
C ALA A 68 3.84 3.08 -1.62
N LEU A 69 3.88 4.34 -2.06
CA LEU A 69 3.38 4.76 -3.37
C LEU A 69 4.15 4.07 -4.50
N SER A 70 5.47 3.96 -4.40
CA SER A 70 6.29 3.26 -5.39
C SER A 70 5.91 1.79 -5.51
N PHE A 71 5.67 1.12 -4.37
CA PHE A 71 5.16 -0.25 -4.36
C PHE A 71 3.74 -0.35 -4.92
N CYS A 72 2.84 0.59 -4.58
CA CYS A 72 1.49 0.64 -5.14
C CYS A 72 1.51 0.79 -6.66
N VAL A 73 2.37 1.66 -7.21
CA VAL A 73 2.54 1.84 -8.65
C VAL A 73 3.08 0.56 -9.31
N LEU A 74 4.06 -0.10 -8.69
CA LEU A 74 4.60 -1.36 -9.20
C LEU A 74 3.51 -2.44 -9.25
N ILE A 75 2.81 -2.66 -8.14
CA ILE A 75 1.69 -3.61 -8.03
C ILE A 75 0.60 -3.28 -9.05
N HIS A 76 0.25 -2.00 -9.19
CA HIS A 76 -0.75 -1.54 -10.15
C HIS A 76 -0.34 -1.85 -11.60
N ARG A 77 0.94 -1.65 -11.97
CA ARG A 77 1.44 -2.02 -13.31
C ARG A 77 1.27 -3.52 -13.59
N TYR A 78 1.57 -4.38 -12.63
CA TYR A 78 1.32 -5.82 -12.79
C TYR A 78 -0.17 -6.15 -12.87
N GLY A 79 -1.02 -5.44 -12.13
CA GLY A 79 -2.47 -5.53 -12.27
C GLY A 79 -2.96 -5.13 -13.68
N LEU A 80 -2.38 -4.08 -14.27
CA LEU A 80 -2.70 -3.69 -15.65
C LEU A 80 -2.28 -4.74 -16.67
N ILE A 81 -1.11 -5.38 -16.50
CA ILE A 81 -0.66 -6.47 -17.36
C ILE A 81 -1.65 -7.65 -17.30
N LEU A 82 -2.10 -8.04 -16.10
CA LEU A 82 -3.11 -9.07 -15.92
C LEU A 82 -4.44 -8.70 -16.58
N ARG A 83 -4.88 -7.45 -16.42
CA ARG A 83 -6.10 -6.96 -17.06
C ARG A 83 -6.01 -6.98 -18.59
N GLN A 84 -4.87 -6.55 -19.15
CA GLN A 84 -4.63 -6.62 -20.60
C GLN A 84 -4.64 -8.06 -21.09
N PHE A 85 -4.02 -8.98 -20.34
CA PHE A 85 -4.09 -10.41 -20.64
C PHE A 85 -5.53 -10.93 -20.61
N ASN A 86 -6.34 -10.50 -19.64
CA ASN A 86 -7.76 -10.88 -19.58
C ASN A 86 -8.54 -10.40 -20.81
N VAL A 87 -8.32 -9.15 -21.24
CA VAL A 87 -8.96 -8.61 -22.46
C VAL A 87 -8.52 -9.39 -23.70
N TYR A 88 -7.24 -9.73 -23.80
CA TYR A 88 -6.72 -10.56 -24.89
C TYR A 88 -7.36 -11.96 -24.89
N LEU A 89 -7.43 -12.61 -23.72
CA LEU A 89 -8.07 -13.91 -23.57
C LEU A 89 -9.55 -13.85 -23.99
N ARG A 90 -10.29 -12.84 -23.54
CA ARG A 90 -11.70 -12.63 -23.90
C ARG A 90 -11.91 -12.37 -25.39
N SER A 91 -10.91 -11.81 -26.08
CA SER A 91 -10.97 -11.55 -27.52
C SER A 91 -10.65 -12.78 -28.38
N MET A 92 -10.22 -13.89 -27.78
CA MET A 92 -10.06 -15.14 -28.52
C MET A 92 -11.43 -15.63 -28.97
N ASN A 93 -11.57 -15.81 -30.28
CA ASN A 93 -12.76 -16.39 -30.88
C ASN A 93 -12.60 -17.92 -30.94
N ILE A 94 -13.70 -18.66 -31.05
CA ILE A 94 -13.73 -20.09 -31.31
C ILE A 94 -12.93 -20.44 -32.59
N GLN A 95 -12.77 -19.53 -33.56
CA GLN A 95 -12.00 -19.80 -34.78
C GLN A 95 -10.47 -19.69 -34.62
N THR A 96 -9.99 -19.36 -33.42
CA THR A 96 -8.55 -19.15 -33.15
C THR A 96 -7.78 -20.47 -33.29
N LYS A 97 -6.53 -20.41 -33.75
CA LYS A 97 -5.73 -21.62 -34.02
C LYS A 97 -5.18 -22.19 -32.72
N TYR A 98 -5.05 -23.52 -32.66
CA TYR A 98 -4.42 -24.21 -31.52
C TYR A 98 -3.06 -23.63 -31.09
N ALA A 99 -2.24 -23.17 -32.04
CA ALA A 99 -0.94 -22.54 -31.76
C ALA A 99 -1.08 -21.30 -30.87
N ASP A 100 -2.14 -20.51 -31.07
CA ASP A 100 -2.40 -19.29 -30.30
C ASP A 100 -2.77 -19.63 -28.84
N TYR A 101 -3.44 -20.76 -28.59
CA TYR A 101 -3.72 -21.24 -27.22
C TYR A 101 -2.45 -21.68 -26.48
N ILE A 102 -1.50 -22.31 -27.18
CA ILE A 102 -0.19 -22.63 -26.61
C ILE A 102 0.55 -21.34 -26.21
N ASP A 103 0.50 -20.33 -27.07
CA ASP A 103 1.13 -19.03 -26.80
C ASP A 103 0.44 -18.30 -25.64
N VAL A 104 -0.89 -18.38 -25.52
CA VAL A 104 -1.64 -17.89 -24.35
C VAL A 104 -1.16 -18.54 -23.07
N LEU A 105 -1.05 -19.87 -23.04
CA LEU A 105 -0.59 -20.59 -21.86
C LEU A 105 0.85 -20.22 -21.50
N ARG A 106 1.71 -20.08 -22.50
CA ARG A 106 3.10 -19.66 -22.30
C ARG A 106 3.17 -18.25 -21.72
N ASN A 107 2.42 -17.31 -22.27
CA ASN A 107 2.35 -15.94 -21.79
C ASN A 107 1.78 -15.86 -20.37
N TYR A 108 0.75 -16.65 -20.07
CA TYR A 108 0.21 -16.76 -18.71
C TYR A 108 1.26 -17.26 -17.71
N ASN A 109 1.98 -18.34 -18.04
CA ASN A 109 3.04 -18.88 -17.18
C ASN A 109 4.16 -17.83 -16.92
N ILE A 110 4.54 -17.04 -17.94
CA ILE A 110 5.54 -15.97 -17.79
C ILE A 110 5.03 -14.87 -16.86
N ILE A 111 3.75 -14.48 -16.99
CA ILE A 111 3.14 -13.47 -16.12
C ILE A 111 3.07 -13.98 -14.68
N GLU A 112 2.66 -15.23 -14.49
CA GLU A 112 2.56 -15.90 -13.20
C GLU A 112 3.93 -15.97 -12.49
N GLU A 113 4.98 -16.40 -13.20
CA GLU A 113 6.35 -16.44 -12.68
C GLU A 113 6.81 -15.05 -12.22
N LYS A 114 6.53 -14.00 -13.01
CA LYS A 114 6.85 -12.62 -12.63
C LYS A 114 6.07 -12.16 -11.40
N ILE A 115 4.81 -12.57 -11.23
CA ILE A 115 4.01 -12.26 -10.04
C ILE A 115 4.57 -13.00 -8.81
N HIS A 116 5.03 -14.24 -8.95
CA HIS A 116 5.72 -14.94 -7.87
C HIS A 116 7.03 -14.26 -7.46
N LEU A 117 7.82 -13.81 -8.43
CA LEU A 117 9.02 -13.02 -8.18
C LEU A 117 8.69 -11.69 -7.48
N LEU A 118 7.63 -11.01 -7.93
CA LEU A 118 7.12 -9.80 -7.30
C LEU A 118 6.73 -10.04 -5.84
N LYS A 119 5.96 -11.11 -5.57
CA LYS A 119 5.57 -11.52 -4.22
C LYS A 119 6.80 -11.76 -3.34
N ARG A 120 7.78 -12.51 -3.84
CA ARG A 120 9.00 -12.84 -3.08
C ARG A 120 9.85 -11.59 -2.81
N SER A 121 9.98 -10.70 -3.78
CA SER A 121 10.80 -9.49 -3.66
C SER A 121 10.16 -8.43 -2.77
N LEU A 122 8.83 -8.32 -2.80
CA LEU A 122 8.10 -7.30 -2.04
C LEU A 122 7.66 -7.78 -0.66
N SER A 123 7.72 -9.08 -0.34
CA SER A 123 7.19 -9.61 0.93
C SER A 123 7.79 -8.93 2.17
N LEU A 124 9.11 -8.74 2.20
CA LEU A 124 9.81 -8.08 3.31
C LEU A 124 9.59 -6.56 3.31
N PRO A 125 9.79 -5.82 2.21
CA PRO A 125 9.50 -4.39 2.18
C PRO A 125 8.05 -4.04 2.53
N LEU A 126 7.07 -4.82 2.05
CA LEU A 126 5.65 -4.62 2.36
C LEU A 126 5.38 -4.82 3.85
N PHE A 127 6.05 -5.79 4.48
CA PHE A 127 5.92 -6.02 5.91
C PHE A 127 6.45 -4.84 6.73
N ILE A 128 7.62 -4.28 6.38
CA ILE A 128 8.21 -3.12 7.05
C ILE A 128 7.29 -1.90 6.93
N VAL A 129 6.77 -1.63 5.73
CA VAL A 129 5.84 -0.50 5.50
C VAL A 129 4.55 -0.67 6.30
N LEU A 130 4.03 -1.89 6.37
CA LEU A 130 2.82 -2.21 7.12
C LEU A 130 3.04 -2.04 8.63
N LEU A 131 4.17 -2.50 9.17
CA LEU A 131 4.56 -2.25 10.56
C LEU A 131 4.69 -0.76 10.85
N ASN A 132 5.29 0.01 9.93
CA ASN A 132 5.40 1.46 10.08
C ASN A 132 4.01 2.14 10.14
N GLY A 133 3.07 1.68 9.30
CA GLY A 133 1.69 2.15 9.33
C GLY A 133 0.99 1.87 10.66
N PHE A 134 1.15 0.66 11.21
CA PHE A 134 0.62 0.33 12.53
C PHE A 134 1.29 1.13 13.64
N PHE A 135 2.62 1.28 13.60
CA PHE A 135 3.36 2.03 14.61
C PHE A 135 2.89 3.48 14.67
N ALA A 136 2.73 4.14 13.52
CA ALA A 136 2.19 5.50 13.43
C ALA A 136 0.80 5.62 14.09
N LEU A 137 -0.09 4.66 13.84
CA LEU A 137 -1.43 4.65 14.47
C LEU A 137 -1.36 4.40 15.98
N TYR A 138 -0.50 3.50 16.44
CA TYR A 138 -0.30 3.24 17.87
C TYR A 138 0.32 4.45 18.59
N THR A 139 1.22 5.19 17.95
CA THR A 139 1.76 6.44 18.50
C THR A 139 0.65 7.47 18.71
N VAL A 140 -0.26 7.61 17.74
CA VAL A 140 -1.43 8.50 17.89
C VAL A 140 -2.32 8.06 19.04
N LEU A 141 -2.60 6.77 19.15
CA LEU A 141 -3.40 6.23 20.25
C LEU A 141 -2.74 6.51 21.60
N SER A 142 -1.45 6.23 21.73
CA SER A 142 -0.69 6.45 22.97
C SER A 142 -0.65 7.92 23.37
N LEU A 143 -0.44 8.83 22.40
CA LEU A 143 -0.43 10.27 22.66
C LEU A 143 -1.84 10.78 23.00
N SER A 144 -2.89 10.22 22.40
CA SER A 144 -4.28 10.62 22.66
C SER A 144 -4.72 10.34 24.09
N MET A 145 -3.99 9.51 24.83
CA MET A 145 -4.26 9.24 26.24
C MET A 145 -3.68 10.28 27.18
N TYR A 146 -2.69 11.06 26.73
CA TYR A 146 -2.16 12.16 27.52
C TYR A 146 -3.13 13.35 27.46
N ASN A 147 -3.62 13.77 28.62
CA ASN A 147 -4.64 14.84 28.73
C ASN A 147 -4.11 16.25 28.37
N ASP A 148 -2.80 16.43 28.24
CA ASP A 148 -2.19 17.72 27.91
C ASP A 148 -2.11 17.92 26.39
N PHE A 149 -3.22 18.35 25.80
CA PHE A 149 -3.30 18.66 24.39
C PHE A 149 -2.68 20.03 24.07
N ARG A 150 -1.37 20.04 23.82
CA ARG A 150 -0.70 21.20 23.22
C ARG A 150 -0.94 21.22 21.70
N PRO A 151 -1.15 22.39 21.08
CA PRO A 151 -1.55 22.48 19.67
C PRO A 151 -0.51 21.91 18.68
N TYR A 152 0.79 21.90 19.00
CA TYR A 152 1.80 21.25 18.16
C TYR A 152 1.68 19.72 18.15
N ILE A 153 1.28 19.11 19.28
CA ILE A 153 1.05 17.67 19.40
C ILE A 153 -0.16 17.25 18.57
N MET A 154 -1.21 18.07 18.52
CA MET A 154 -2.38 17.80 17.67
C MET A 154 -2.03 17.71 16.18
N ILE A 155 -1.12 18.57 15.70
CA ILE A 155 -0.66 18.55 14.30
C ILE A 155 0.10 17.24 14.01
N GLU A 156 1.01 16.85 14.91
CA GLU A 156 1.78 15.61 14.77
C GLU A 156 0.88 14.36 14.80
N MET A 157 -0.07 14.30 15.74
CA MET A 157 -1.08 13.25 15.81
C MET A 157 -1.88 13.13 14.50
N GLY A 158 -2.34 14.27 13.97
CA GLY A 158 -3.09 14.31 12.72
C GLY A 158 -2.28 13.76 11.54
N CYS A 159 -1.00 14.13 11.45
CA CYS A 159 -0.11 13.65 10.40
C CYS A 159 0.15 12.15 10.50
N ASN A 160 0.47 11.65 11.70
CA ASN A 160 0.73 10.23 11.94
C ASN A 160 -0.53 9.36 11.73
N ALA A 161 -1.70 9.88 12.10
CA ALA A 161 -2.98 9.20 11.85
C ALA A 161 -3.25 9.09 10.35
N PHE A 162 -3.09 10.20 9.63
CA PHE A 162 -3.33 10.24 8.19
C PHE A 162 -2.34 9.36 7.44
N SER A 163 -1.04 9.43 7.77
CA SER A 163 -0.01 8.61 7.13
C SER A 163 -0.23 7.13 7.40
N GLY A 164 -0.52 6.74 8.64
CA GLY A 164 -0.81 5.35 9.01
C GLY A 164 -2.01 4.77 8.27
N VAL A 165 -3.15 5.48 8.26
CA VAL A 165 -4.35 5.09 7.52
C VAL A 165 -4.06 5.00 6.02
N PHE A 166 -3.37 6.00 5.46
CA PHE A 166 -3.04 6.04 4.04
C PHE A 166 -2.15 4.86 3.64
N LEU A 167 -1.11 4.57 4.42
CA LEU A 167 -0.20 3.44 4.16
C LEU A 167 -0.94 2.11 4.17
N LEU A 168 -1.75 1.85 5.21
CA LEU A 168 -2.48 0.58 5.32
C LEU A 168 -3.53 0.42 4.22
N SER A 169 -4.34 1.46 3.98
CA SER A 169 -5.42 1.43 2.99
C SER A 169 -4.90 1.29 1.57
N SER A 170 -3.96 2.15 1.14
CA SER A 170 -3.40 2.12 -0.20
C SER A 170 -2.75 0.77 -0.50
N LEU A 171 -1.86 0.31 0.37
CA LEU A 171 -1.15 -0.95 0.20
C LEU A 171 -2.10 -2.13 0.05
N THR A 172 -3.11 -2.22 0.92
CA THR A 172 -4.07 -3.32 0.87
C THR A 172 -4.98 -3.26 -0.36
N ILE A 173 -5.45 -2.08 -0.75
CA ILE A 173 -6.29 -1.91 -1.94
C ILE A 173 -5.52 -2.33 -3.20
N PHE A 174 -4.29 -1.83 -3.39
CA PHE A 174 -3.49 -2.18 -4.56
C PHE A 174 -3.07 -3.66 -4.53
N ALA A 175 -2.60 -4.17 -3.39
CA ALA A 175 -2.16 -5.56 -3.27
C ALA A 175 -3.30 -6.57 -3.46
N SER A 176 -4.52 -6.25 -3.00
CA SER A 176 -5.71 -7.08 -3.22
C SER A 176 -6.23 -7.05 -4.67
N GLY A 177 -5.74 -6.13 -5.51
CA GLY A 177 -6.07 -6.07 -6.93
C GLY A 177 -5.52 -7.25 -7.73
N ILE A 178 -4.32 -7.75 -7.42
CA ILE A 178 -3.70 -8.89 -8.12
C ILE A 178 -4.58 -10.15 -8.09
N PRO A 179 -4.98 -10.68 -6.91
CA PRO A 179 -5.81 -11.88 -6.87
C PRO A 179 -7.19 -11.65 -7.52
N HIS A 180 -7.71 -10.42 -7.49
CA HIS A 180 -8.93 -10.07 -8.19
C HIS A 180 -8.80 -10.22 -9.72
N TYR A 181 -7.74 -9.68 -10.33
CA TYR A 181 -7.51 -9.83 -11.76
C TYR A 181 -7.23 -11.28 -12.18
N ILE A 182 -6.50 -12.05 -11.36
CA ILE A 182 -6.29 -13.49 -11.63
C ILE A 182 -7.63 -14.23 -11.61
N SER A 183 -8.50 -13.94 -10.64
CA SER A 183 -9.85 -14.51 -10.59
C SER A 183 -10.68 -14.16 -11.82
N GLU A 184 -10.54 -12.95 -12.36
CA GLU A 184 -11.23 -12.52 -13.58
C GLU A 184 -10.76 -13.31 -14.82
N ILE A 185 -9.46 -13.57 -14.92
CA ILE A 185 -8.87 -14.42 -15.96
C ILE A 185 -9.40 -15.85 -15.86
N LYS A 186 -9.47 -16.41 -14.65
CA LYS A 186 -10.02 -17.75 -14.41
C LYS A 186 -11.49 -17.84 -14.85
N ASN A 187 -12.31 -16.86 -14.48
CA ASN A 187 -13.71 -16.83 -14.88
C ASN A 187 -13.87 -16.69 -16.40
N THR A 188 -12.99 -15.92 -17.05
CA THR A 188 -12.97 -15.79 -18.51
C THR A 188 -12.54 -17.08 -19.19
N ALA A 189 -11.56 -17.80 -18.63
CA ALA A 189 -11.17 -19.12 -19.10
C ALA A 189 -12.31 -20.14 -18.96
N ALA A 190 -13.02 -20.15 -17.82
CA ALA A 190 -14.19 -21.00 -17.59
C ALA A 190 -15.31 -20.72 -18.61
N PHE A 191 -15.61 -19.44 -18.87
CA PHE A 191 -16.58 -19.05 -19.88
C PHE A 191 -16.20 -19.56 -21.28
N LEU A 192 -14.92 -19.43 -21.67
CA LEU A 192 -14.45 -19.95 -22.96
C LEU A 192 -14.54 -21.48 -23.04
N ILE A 193 -14.30 -22.21 -21.94
CA ILE A 193 -14.46 -23.67 -21.90
C ILE A 193 -15.91 -24.06 -22.18
N GLU A 194 -16.87 -23.42 -21.52
CA GLU A 194 -18.31 -23.66 -21.72
C GLU A 194 -18.71 -23.37 -23.17
N GLU A 195 -18.27 -22.25 -23.74
CA GLU A 195 -18.55 -21.89 -25.13
C GLU A 195 -17.98 -22.90 -26.14
N HIS A 196 -16.77 -23.42 -25.89
CA HIS A 196 -16.14 -24.44 -26.75
C HIS A 196 -16.81 -25.80 -26.63
N GLN A 197 -17.29 -26.18 -25.43
CA GLN A 197 -18.05 -27.43 -25.22
C GLN A 197 -19.43 -27.40 -25.90
N LEU A 198 -20.06 -26.22 -25.97
CA LEU A 198 -21.34 -26.03 -26.66
C LEU A 198 -21.19 -26.02 -28.18
N SER A 199 -20.03 -25.62 -28.70
CA SER A 199 -19.72 -25.74 -30.13
C SER A 199 -19.35 -27.20 -30.44
N GLU A 200 -20.03 -27.85 -31.39
CA GLU A 200 -19.81 -29.28 -31.77
C GLU A 200 -18.40 -29.62 -32.33
N PHE A 201 -17.42 -28.74 -32.17
CA PHE A 201 -16.05 -28.94 -32.63
C PHE A 201 -15.21 -29.72 -31.60
N ASN A 202 -14.63 -30.85 -32.02
CA ASN A 202 -13.63 -31.63 -31.28
C ASN A 202 -12.34 -30.81 -31.01
N ARG A 203 -12.38 -29.95 -29.98
CA ARG A 203 -11.29 -29.04 -29.56
C ARG A 203 -10.76 -29.40 -28.16
N ASP A 204 -10.77 -30.68 -27.82
CA ASP A 204 -10.31 -31.20 -26.52
C ASP A 204 -8.93 -30.69 -26.07
N LYS A 205 -8.03 -30.44 -27.02
CA LYS A 205 -6.67 -29.94 -26.71
C LYS A 205 -6.67 -28.48 -26.27
N GLU A 206 -7.56 -27.65 -26.82
CA GLU A 206 -7.71 -26.23 -26.47
C GLU A 206 -8.40 -26.08 -25.12
N ILE A 207 -9.47 -26.87 -24.91
CA ILE A 207 -10.18 -26.96 -23.63
C ILE A 207 -9.22 -27.36 -22.51
N ARG A 208 -8.35 -28.37 -22.71
CA ARG A 208 -7.34 -28.76 -21.71
C ARG A 208 -6.35 -27.64 -21.36
N ILE A 209 -6.03 -26.75 -22.30
CA ILE A 209 -5.15 -25.61 -22.03
C ILE A 209 -5.88 -24.57 -21.16
N LEU A 210 -7.12 -24.25 -21.49
CA LEU A 210 -7.95 -23.34 -20.70
C LEU A 210 -8.21 -23.87 -19.30
N GLU A 211 -8.53 -25.17 -19.17
CA GLU A 211 -8.69 -25.83 -17.87
C GLU A 211 -7.43 -25.72 -17.01
N ARG A 212 -6.24 -25.77 -17.63
CA ARG A 212 -4.97 -25.62 -16.90
C ARG A 212 -4.79 -24.20 -16.37
N ILE A 213 -5.34 -23.19 -17.03
CA ILE A 213 -5.32 -21.80 -16.53
C ILE A 213 -6.36 -21.63 -15.41
N GLU A 214 -7.56 -22.19 -15.59
CA GLU A 214 -8.63 -22.14 -14.61
C GLU A 214 -8.27 -22.89 -13.30
N LYS A 215 -7.66 -24.06 -13.39
CA LYS A 215 -7.31 -24.88 -12.20
C LYS A 215 -6.15 -24.32 -11.37
N LYS A 216 -5.49 -23.24 -11.80
CA LYS A 216 -4.40 -22.64 -11.04
C LYS A 216 -4.89 -21.85 -9.84
N ASP A 217 -4.09 -21.89 -8.78
CA ASP A 217 -4.39 -21.22 -7.53
C ASP A 217 -4.30 -19.69 -7.64
N LEU A 218 -5.07 -19.00 -6.81
CA LEU A 218 -5.01 -17.55 -6.70
C LEU A 218 -3.71 -17.15 -5.98
N ILE A 219 -2.95 -16.25 -6.59
CA ILE A 219 -1.72 -15.73 -5.99
C ILE A 219 -2.05 -14.47 -5.18
N TYR A 220 -1.95 -14.60 -3.86
CA TYR A 220 -2.02 -13.46 -2.94
C TYR A 220 -0.63 -12.91 -2.67
N LEU A 221 -0.49 -11.58 -2.74
CA LEU A 221 0.65 -10.89 -2.16
C LEU A 221 0.60 -11.10 -0.64
N SER A 222 1.76 -11.44 -0.07
CA SER A 222 1.88 -11.75 1.34
C SER A 222 3.05 -10.97 1.94
N ALA A 223 2.81 -10.33 3.09
CA ALA A 223 3.84 -9.67 3.87
C ALA A 223 4.54 -10.73 4.75
N CYS A 224 5.79 -11.06 4.39
CA CYS A 224 6.64 -12.06 5.05
C CYS A 224 5.99 -13.46 5.29
N GLY A 225 4.91 -13.81 4.57
CA GLY A 225 4.17 -15.06 4.80
C GLY A 225 3.25 -15.05 6.04
N LEU A 226 3.17 -13.91 6.74
CA LEU A 226 2.33 -13.76 7.94
C LEU A 226 0.96 -13.19 7.61
N VAL A 227 0.90 -12.25 6.66
CA VAL A 227 -0.31 -11.51 6.33
C VAL A 227 -0.53 -11.53 4.82
N ASP A 228 -1.65 -12.11 4.40
CA ASP A 228 -2.10 -12.02 3.02
C ASP A 228 -2.95 -10.76 2.82
N PHE A 229 -2.61 -9.99 1.79
CA PHE A 229 -3.33 -8.76 1.45
C PHE A 229 -4.68 -9.08 0.80
N LYS A 230 -5.69 -9.29 1.66
CA LYS A 230 -7.11 -9.41 1.28
C LYS A 230 -7.84 -8.13 1.65
N LYS A 231 -8.97 -7.83 0.99
CA LYS A 231 -9.80 -6.67 1.38
C LYS A 231 -10.29 -6.78 2.84
N SER A 232 -10.52 -8.00 3.31
CA SER A 232 -10.85 -8.29 4.72
C SER A 232 -9.75 -7.92 5.70
N PHE A 233 -8.48 -7.88 5.27
CA PHE A 233 -7.36 -7.50 6.13
C PHE A 233 -7.51 -6.09 6.69
N LEU A 234 -8.00 -5.13 5.89
CA LEU A 234 -8.24 -3.76 6.39
C LEU A 234 -9.26 -3.77 7.51
N LEU A 235 -10.36 -4.49 7.34
CA LEU A 235 -11.41 -4.55 8.35
C LEU A 235 -10.89 -5.19 9.65
N THR A 236 -10.10 -6.26 9.54
CA THR A 236 -9.44 -6.89 10.69
C THR A 236 -8.45 -5.92 11.34
N ALA A 237 -7.59 -5.25 10.57
CA ALA A 237 -6.59 -4.30 11.07
C ALA A 237 -7.24 -3.13 11.83
N PHE A 238 -8.28 -2.52 11.25
CA PHE A 238 -9.03 -1.44 11.90
C PHE A 238 -9.81 -1.94 13.12
N GLY A 239 -10.42 -3.13 13.03
CA GLY A 239 -11.10 -3.76 14.15
C GLY A 239 -10.15 -3.99 15.33
N THR A 240 -8.99 -4.58 15.06
CA THR A 240 -7.94 -4.81 16.05
C THR A 240 -7.44 -3.50 16.65
N PHE A 241 -7.19 -2.48 15.83
CA PHE A 241 -6.79 -1.15 16.30
C PHE A 241 -7.85 -0.52 17.23
N LEU A 242 -9.13 -0.59 16.86
CA LEU A 242 -10.23 -0.08 17.68
C LEU A 242 -10.41 -0.88 18.97
N THR A 243 -10.35 -2.21 18.92
CA THR A 243 -10.49 -3.06 20.11
C THR A 243 -9.36 -2.82 21.10
N TYR A 244 -8.10 -2.81 20.66
CA TYR A 244 -6.98 -2.50 21.53
C TYR A 244 -6.99 -1.03 21.97
N GLY A 245 -7.41 -0.12 21.10
CA GLY A 245 -7.58 1.28 21.42
C GLY A 245 -8.56 1.50 22.57
N LEU A 246 -9.76 0.93 22.47
CA LEU A 246 -10.78 0.99 23.51
C LEU A 246 -10.34 0.29 24.80
N LEU A 247 -9.68 -0.87 24.70
CA LEU A 247 -9.18 -1.59 25.86
C LEU A 247 -8.16 -0.75 26.64
N ILE A 248 -7.22 -0.14 25.92
CA ILE A 248 -6.20 0.74 26.48
C ILE A 248 -6.85 1.98 27.12
N MET A 249 -7.82 2.62 26.46
CA MET A 249 -8.59 3.73 27.03
C MET A 249 -9.38 3.38 28.28
N HIS A 250 -9.80 2.11 28.43
CA HIS A 250 -10.53 1.67 29.62
C HIS A 250 -9.62 1.30 30.80
N LEU A 251 -8.36 0.96 30.54
CA LEU A 251 -7.36 0.56 31.54
C LEU A 251 -6.64 1.75 32.21
N ASN A 252 -6.69 2.94 31.60
CA ASN A 252 -6.17 4.21 32.14
C ASN A 252 -7.31 5.04 32.72
#